data_AF-F8U031-F1
#
_entry.id   AF-F8U031-F1
#
_cell.length_a   1.000
_cell.length_b   1.000
_cell.length_c   1.000
_cell.angle_alpha   90.00
_cell.angle_beta   90.00
_cell.angle_gamma   90.00
#
_symmetry.space_group_name_H-M   'P 1'
#
loop_
_entity.id
_entity.type
_entity.pdbx_description
1 polymer ?
#
loop_
_entity_poly.entity_id
_entity_poly.type
_entity_poly.pdbx_seq_one_letter_code
_entity_poly.pdbx_strand_id
1 'polypeptide(L)'
;MLKILIPTLMLIPTAWLTPAKWLWPTTLAHSMLIALISLSWLKHAMETGWSTLNLFMATDPLSTPLLVLTCWLLPLMILASQNHTATEPINRQRMYISLLTSLQIFLILAFGATEVI
;
A
#
# COMPACT_ATOMS: atom_id res chain seq x y z
N MET A 1 7.70 -6.79 -7.14
CA MET A 1 6.80 -5.64 -6.84
C MET A 1 5.32 -5.82 -7.24
N LEU A 2 4.98 -6.41 -8.39
CA LEU A 2 3.59 -6.54 -8.88
C LEU A 2 2.60 -7.22 -7.92
N LYS A 3 3.07 -8.21 -7.13
CA LYS A 3 2.28 -8.95 -6.14
C LYS A 3 1.68 -8.06 -5.04
N ILE A 4 2.28 -6.90 -4.79
CA ILE A 4 1.80 -5.91 -3.81
C ILE A 4 1.04 -4.79 -4.51
N LEU A 5 1.48 -4.39 -5.72
CA LEU A 5 0.82 -3.35 -6.52
C LEU A 5 -0.60 -3.72 -6.95
N ILE A 6 -0.85 -5.00 -7.32
CA ILE A 6 -2.21 -5.42 -7.70
C ILE A 6 -3.18 -5.33 -6.50
N PRO A 7 -2.86 -5.90 -5.31
CA PRO A 7 -3.69 -5.71 -4.12
C PRO A 7 -3.92 -4.25 -3.72
N THR A 8 -2.91 -3.38 -3.82
CA THR A 8 -3.05 -1.97 -3.46
C THR A 8 -3.96 -1.23 -4.44
N LEU A 9 -3.90 -1.54 -5.74
CA LEU A 9 -4.78 -0.96 -6.75
C LEU A 9 -6.23 -1.45 -6.54
N MET A 10 -6.41 -2.70 -6.11
CA MET A 10 -7.72 -3.28 -5.75
C MET A 10 -8.32 -2.69 -4.46
N LEU A 11 -7.56 -1.94 -3.64
CA LEU A 11 -8.13 -1.21 -2.50
C LEU A 11 -9.07 -0.08 -2.92
N ILE A 12 -8.84 0.54 -4.08
CA ILE A 12 -9.68 1.64 -4.59
C ILE A 12 -11.11 1.16 -4.90
N PRO A 13 -11.32 0.14 -5.77
CA PRO A 13 -12.67 -0.34 -6.06
C PRO A 13 -13.35 -0.96 -4.83
N THR A 14 -12.60 -1.64 -3.95
CA THR A 14 -13.17 -2.20 -2.71
C THR A 14 -13.66 -1.11 -1.76
N ALA A 15 -12.95 0.02 -1.62
CA ALA A 15 -13.41 1.15 -0.81
C ALA A 15 -14.72 1.79 -1.33
N TRP A 16 -14.95 1.75 -2.64
CA TRP A 16 -16.15 2.31 -3.27
C TRP A 16 -17.35 1.34 -3.24
N LEU A 17 -17.10 0.04 -3.43
CA LEU A 17 -18.13 -0.99 -3.48
C LEU A 17 -18.60 -1.45 -2.09
N THR A 18 -17.82 -1.19 -1.04
CA THR A 18 -18.17 -1.62 0.32
C THR A 18 -19.29 -0.77 0.94
N PRO A 19 -20.18 -1.37 1.75
CA PRO A 19 -21.20 -0.64 2.47
C PRO A 19 -20.57 0.21 3.58
N ALA A 20 -21.17 1.37 3.86
CA ALA A 20 -20.64 2.37 4.80
C ALA A 20 -20.22 1.81 6.17
N LYS A 21 -21.00 0.87 6.72
CA LYS A 21 -20.73 0.24 8.02
C LYS A 21 -19.43 -0.57 8.06
N TRP A 22 -19.01 -1.12 6.92
CA TRP A 22 -17.85 -2.01 6.81
C TRP A 22 -16.65 -1.36 6.13
N LEU A 23 -16.75 -0.10 5.72
CA LEU A 23 -15.72 0.59 4.94
C LEU A 23 -14.37 0.63 5.69
N TRP A 24 -14.35 1.07 6.94
CA TRP A 24 -13.12 1.13 7.76
C TRP A 24 -12.54 -0.25 8.12
N PRO A 25 -13.32 -1.22 8.64
CA PRO A 25 -12.75 -2.52 8.99
C PRO A 25 -12.29 -3.32 7.76
N THR A 26 -12.98 -3.21 6.61
CA THR A 26 -12.56 -3.94 5.40
C THR A 26 -11.28 -3.37 4.82
N THR A 27 -11.16 -2.04 4.72
CA THR A 27 -9.94 -1.37 4.22
C THR A 27 -8.75 -1.60 5.15
N LEU A 28 -8.96 -1.58 6.47
CA LEU A 28 -7.93 -1.91 7.46
C LEU A 28 -7.48 -3.37 7.35
N ALA A 29 -8.40 -4.33 7.21
CA ALA A 29 -8.05 -5.74 7.09
C ALA A 29 -7.22 -6.02 5.82
N HIS A 30 -7.65 -5.48 4.68
CA HIS A 30 -6.95 -5.68 3.40
C HIS A 30 -5.58 -5.00 3.40
N SER A 31 -5.48 -3.78 3.94
CA SER A 31 -4.20 -3.08 4.06
C SER A 31 -3.22 -3.77 5.01
N MET A 32 -3.71 -4.32 6.13
CA MET A 32 -2.87 -5.08 7.05
C MET A 32 -2.37 -6.38 6.42
N LEU A 33 -3.19 -7.06 5.61
CA LEU A 33 -2.78 -8.25 4.87
C LEU A 33 -1.69 -7.91 3.83
N ILE A 34 -1.82 -6.77 3.15
CA ILE A 34 -0.77 -6.25 2.24
C ILE A 34 0.53 -5.97 3.00
N ALA A 35 0.46 -5.34 4.18
CA ALA A 35 1.61 -5.07 5.03
C ALA A 35 2.29 -6.35 5.54
N LEU A 36 1.52 -7.42 5.81
CA LEU A 36 2.08 -8.71 6.21
C LEU A 36 2.82 -9.39 5.05
N ILE A 37 2.26 -9.32 3.84
CA ILE A 37 2.89 -9.87 2.63
C ILE A 37 4.18 -9.13 2.30
N SER A 38 4.28 -7.82 2.59
CA SER A 38 5.50 -7.05 2.29
C SER A 38 6.73 -7.53 3.07
N LEU A 39 6.57 -8.11 4.28
CA LEU A 39 7.69 -8.69 5.03
C LEU A 39 8.41 -9.82 4.28
N SER A 40 7.74 -10.47 3.32
CA SER A 40 8.39 -11.49 2.49
C SER A 40 9.57 -10.95 1.67
N TRP A 41 9.62 -9.64 1.38
CA TRP A 41 10.75 -9.00 0.70
C TRP A 41 12.00 -8.89 1.56
N LEU A 42 11.85 -8.80 2.89
CA LEU A 42 12.99 -8.66 3.80
C LEU A 42 13.93 -9.88 3.74
N LYS A 43 13.39 -11.06 3.43
CA LYS A 43 14.15 -12.32 3.35
C LYS A 43 15.15 -12.36 2.19
N HIS A 44 14.96 -11.55 1.15
CA HIS A 44 15.81 -11.56 -0.06
C HIS A 44 16.90 -10.48 -0.07
N ALA A 45 16.93 -9.58 0.92
CA ALA A 45 17.89 -8.48 0.96
C ALA A 45 19.33 -8.90 1.36
N MET A 46 19.54 -10.10 1.94
CA MET A 46 20.84 -10.47 2.50
C MET A 46 21.83 -11.12 1.50
N GLU A 47 21.39 -11.59 0.33
CA GLU A 47 22.23 -12.47 -0.52
C GLU A 47 22.26 -12.12 -2.03
N THR A 48 21.38 -11.24 -2.54
CA THR A 48 21.35 -10.92 -3.99
C THR A 48 21.20 -9.41 -4.22
N GLY A 49 22.12 -8.82 -4.99
CA GLY A 49 22.18 -7.37 -5.23
C GLY A 49 20.92 -6.77 -5.88
N TRP A 50 20.17 -7.57 -6.64
CA TRP A 50 18.89 -7.19 -7.25
C TRP A 50 17.91 -8.34 -7.04
N SER A 51 16.76 -8.08 -6.42
CA SER A 51 15.71 -9.09 -6.24
C SER A 51 14.38 -8.65 -6.83
N THR A 52 13.60 -9.60 -7.35
CA THR A 52 12.29 -9.38 -8.02
C THR A 52 12.32 -8.53 -9.30
N LEU A 53 13.26 -8.84 -10.20
CA LEU A 53 13.41 -8.25 -11.53
C LEU A 53 12.17 -8.46 -12.42
N ASN A 54 11.44 -7.39 -12.70
CA ASN A 54 10.71 -7.19 -13.95
C ASN A 54 11.47 -6.16 -14.79
N LEU A 55 11.19 -6.09 -16.10
CA LEU A 55 11.87 -5.19 -17.04
C LEU A 55 11.91 -3.71 -16.59
N PHE A 56 10.91 -3.26 -15.82
CA PHE A 56 10.77 -1.87 -15.34
C PHE A 56 10.84 -1.72 -13.81
N MET A 57 10.97 -2.83 -13.08
CA MET A 57 10.92 -2.79 -11.61
C MET A 57 11.91 -3.77 -11.00
N ALA A 58 12.78 -3.24 -10.17
CA ALA A 58 13.73 -4.02 -9.37
C ALA A 58 13.78 -3.48 -7.96
N THR A 59 14.27 -4.32 -7.05
CA THR A 59 14.29 -3.99 -5.63
C THR A 59 15.68 -4.22 -5.10
N ASP A 60 16.26 -3.13 -4.62
CA ASP A 60 17.59 -3.06 -4.07
C ASP A 60 17.54 -3.27 -2.55
N PRO A 61 18.64 -3.67 -1.91
CA PRO A 61 18.71 -3.78 -0.46
C PRO A 61 18.35 -2.48 0.28
N LEU A 62 18.44 -1.31 -0.37
CA LEU A 62 18.01 -0.02 0.21
C LEU A 62 16.52 0.27 0.00
N SER A 63 15.96 -0.05 -1.16
CA SER A 63 14.53 0.22 -1.44
C SER A 63 13.59 -0.77 -0.77
N THR A 64 14.05 -2.01 -0.54
CA THR A 64 13.26 -3.05 0.16
C THR A 64 12.75 -2.64 1.55
N PRO A 65 13.56 -2.14 2.52
CA PRO A 65 13.04 -1.71 3.82
C PRO A 65 12.10 -0.49 3.70
N LEU A 66 12.38 0.45 2.79
CA LEU A 66 11.51 1.60 2.54
C LEU A 66 10.14 1.16 2.00
N LEU A 67 10.11 0.20 1.07
CA LEU A 67 8.89 -0.36 0.51
C LEU A 67 8.07 -1.14 1.56
N VAL A 68 8.73 -1.86 2.46
CA VAL A 68 8.05 -2.49 3.60
C VAL A 68 7.44 -1.43 4.51
N LEU A 69 8.20 -0.39 4.86
CA LEU A 69 7.75 0.69 5.73
C LEU A 69 6.55 1.43 5.14
N THR A 70 6.56 1.76 3.84
CA THR A 70 5.41 2.40 3.19
C THR A 70 4.16 1.51 3.26
N CYS A 71 4.28 0.20 2.99
CA CYS A 71 3.15 -0.73 3.09
C CYS A 71 2.58 -0.79 4.51
N TRP A 72 3.42 -0.60 5.54
CA TRP A 72 2.99 -0.51 6.93
C TRP A 72 2.37 0.85 7.30
N LEU A 73 2.80 1.95 6.68
CA LEU A 73 2.21 3.25 6.96
C LEU A 73 0.72 3.31 6.58
N LEU A 74 0.29 2.62 5.53
CA LEU A 74 -1.11 2.67 5.08
C LEU A 74 -2.13 2.19 6.15
N PRO A 75 -2.01 0.99 6.76
CA PRO A 75 -2.91 0.58 7.84
C PRO A 75 -2.82 1.49 9.08
N LEU A 76 -1.63 2.01 9.41
CA LEU A 76 -1.47 2.95 10.53
C LEU A 76 -2.18 4.28 10.27
N MET A 77 -2.05 4.84 9.07
CA MET A 77 -2.75 6.07 8.67
C MET A 77 -4.26 5.88 8.68
N ILE A 78 -4.75 4.73 8.18
CA ILE A 78 -6.18 4.39 8.25
C ILE A 78 -6.64 4.39 9.71
N LEU A 79 -5.93 3.71 10.61
CA LEU A 79 -6.31 3.62 12.03
C LEU A 79 -6.30 5.00 12.73
N ALA A 80 -5.29 5.84 12.46
CA ALA A 80 -5.20 7.19 13.02
C ALA A 80 -6.30 8.13 12.48
N SER A 81 -6.65 7.98 11.20
CA SER A 81 -7.62 8.87 10.52
C SER A 81 -9.10 8.54 10.82
N GLN A 82 -9.40 7.33 11.31
CA GLN A 82 -10.77 6.88 11.61
C GLN A 82 -11.52 7.86 12.51
N ASN A 83 -10.89 8.31 13.60
CA ASN A 83 -11.56 9.15 14.60
C ASN A 83 -11.80 10.58 14.09
N HIS A 84 -10.87 11.12 13.31
CA HIS A 84 -10.96 12.47 12.76
C HIS A 84 -12.01 12.59 11.64
N THR A 85 -12.15 11.55 10.82
CA THR A 85 -13.04 11.55 9.65
C THR A 85 -14.45 11.03 9.94
N ALA A 86 -14.70 10.55 11.17
CA ALA A 86 -16.01 10.00 11.58
C ALA A 86 -17.17 11.01 11.45
N THR A 87 -16.88 12.31 11.54
CA THR A 87 -17.87 13.39 11.43
C THR A 87 -18.17 13.82 10.00
N GLU A 88 -17.39 13.33 9.01
CA GLU A 88 -17.55 13.70 7.61
C GLU A 88 -18.55 12.79 6.86
N PRO A 89 -19.18 13.28 5.78
CA PRO A 89 -20.05 12.47 4.94
C PRO A 89 -19.29 11.29 4.30
N ILE A 90 -19.99 10.19 4.05
CA ILE A 90 -19.40 8.93 3.56
C ILE A 90 -18.58 9.09 2.26
N ASN A 91 -19.00 9.99 1.37
CA ASN A 91 -18.27 10.24 0.13
C ASN A 91 -16.89 10.87 0.37
N ARG A 92 -16.73 11.72 1.39
CA ARG A 92 -15.43 12.29 1.76
C ARG A 92 -14.53 11.25 2.40
N GLN A 93 -15.09 10.36 3.23
CA GLN A 93 -14.34 9.23 3.79
C GLN A 93 -13.81 8.30 2.67
N ARG A 94 -14.65 7.98 1.68
CA ARG A 94 -14.24 7.20 0.50
C ARG A 94 -13.14 7.90 -0.30
N MET A 95 -13.28 9.21 -0.51
CA MET A 95 -12.28 9.99 -1.23
C MET A 95 -10.95 10.02 -0.46
N TYR A 96 -10.98 10.16 0.87
CA TYR A 96 -9.80 10.15 1.71
C TYR A 96 -9.05 8.81 1.63
N ILE A 97 -9.76 7.67 1.69
CA ILE A 97 -9.14 6.35 1.50
C ILE A 97 -8.57 6.19 0.09
N SER A 98 -9.26 6.70 -0.93
CA SER A 98 -8.73 6.69 -2.30
C SER A 98 -7.45 7.54 -2.46
N LEU A 99 -7.34 8.63 -1.69
CA LEU A 99 -6.13 9.46 -1.66
C LEU A 99 -4.97 8.78 -0.93
N LEU A 100 -5.23 8.13 0.21
CA LEU A 100 -4.20 7.36 0.92
C LEU A 100 -3.68 6.19 0.08
N THR A 101 -4.58 5.50 -0.62
CA THR A 101 -4.22 4.37 -1.50
C THR A 101 -3.46 4.83 -2.74
N SER A 102 -3.84 5.95 -3.37
CA SER A 102 -3.11 6.49 -4.51
C SER A 102 -1.70 6.96 -4.11
N LEU A 103 -1.56 7.61 -2.95
CA LEU A 103 -0.25 7.97 -2.40
C LEU A 103 0.63 6.74 -2.23
N GLN A 104 0.10 5.65 -1.67
CA GLN A 104 0.84 4.40 -1.51
C GLN A 104 1.26 3.78 -2.85
N ILE A 105 0.40 3.83 -3.88
CA ILE A 105 0.73 3.35 -5.23
C ILE A 105 1.90 4.15 -5.80
N PHE A 106 1.89 5.48 -5.67
CA PHE A 106 2.97 6.32 -6.17
C PHE A 106 4.29 6.08 -5.43
N LEU A 107 4.27 5.87 -4.11
CA LEU A 107 5.49 5.54 -3.37
C LEU A 107 6.06 4.18 -3.76
N ILE A 108 5.21 3.17 -3.98
CA ILE A 108 5.65 1.85 -4.44
C ILE A 108 6.30 1.95 -5.82
N LEU A 109 5.72 2.74 -6.72
CA LEU A 109 6.29 3.00 -8.04
C LEU A 109 7.63 3.75 -7.94
N ALA A 110 7.71 4.81 -7.12
CA ALA A 110 8.90 5.64 -6.99
C ALA A 110 10.11 4.86 -6.43
N PHE A 111 9.90 4.02 -5.42
CA PHE A 111 10.99 3.22 -4.83
C PHE A 111 11.30 1.94 -5.61
N GLY A 112 10.45 1.56 -6.56
CA GLY A 112 10.62 0.36 -7.39
C GLY A 112 11.05 0.63 -8.84
N ALA A 113 11.11 1.88 -9.28
CA ALA A 113 11.48 2.24 -10.65
C ALA A 113 12.98 2.01 -10.91
N THR A 114 13.30 1.27 -11.97
CA THR A 114 14.68 1.05 -12.42
C THR A 114 15.18 2.15 -13.34
N GLU A 115 14.27 2.77 -14.08
CA GLU A 115 14.55 3.87 -15.00
C GLU A 115 14.06 5.18 -14.36
N VAL A 116 14.90 6.21 -14.41
CA VAL A 116 14.58 7.52 -13.82
C VAL A 116 13.68 8.35 -14.74
N ILE A 117 13.58 8.01 -16.04
CA ILE A 117 12.83 8.74 -17.08
C ILE A 117 12.28 7.77 -18.13
#